data_AF-A0A538FGG0-F1
#
_entry.id   AF-A0A538FGG0-F1
#
_cell.length_a   1.000
_cell.length_b   1.000
_cell.length_c   1.000
_cell.angle_alpha   90.00
_cell.angle_beta   90.00
_cell.angle_gamma   90.00
#
_symmetry.space_group_name_H-M   'P 1'
#
loop_
_entity.id
_entity.type
_entity.pdbx_description
1 polymer ?
#
loop_
_entity_poly.entity_id
_entity_poly.type
_entity_poly.pdbx_seq_one_letter_code
_entity_poly.pdbx_strand_id
1 'polypeptide(L)' 'MLYDVLVVSNGDGGKRFTNEADAPLSVGDIFEQDSESYRVLAIQTGHGPFAGVIEAEWLASLGPSESAPR' A
#
# COMPACT_ATOMS: atom_id res chain seq x y z
N MET A 1 -7.55 -0.41 -12.21
CA MET A 1 -7.66 -1.77 -11.65
C MET A 1 -7.88 -1.64 -10.16
N LEU A 2 -8.87 -2.34 -9.60
CA LEU A 2 -9.22 -2.21 -8.19
C LEU A 2 -8.57 -3.34 -7.38
N TYR A 3 -7.84 -3.00 -6.33
CA TYR A 3 -7.17 -3.94 -5.45
C TYR A 3 -7.65 -3.79 -4.01
N ASP A 4 -7.78 -4.91 -3.31
CA ASP A 4 -7.96 -4.91 -1.87
C ASP A 4 -6.58 -5.00 -1.21
N VAL A 5 -6.17 -3.98 -0.46
CA VAL A 5 -4.84 -3.85 0.12
C VAL A 5 -4.92 -4.20 1.60
N LEU A 6 -4.12 -5.17 2.03
CA LEU A 6 -3.83 -5.49 3.41
C LEU A 6 -2.41 -5.05 3.75
N VAL A 7 -2.29 -4.12 4.68
CA VAL A 7 -0.99 -3.62 5.11
C VAL A 7 -0.54 -4.36 6.35
N VAL A 8 0.56 -5.08 6.20
CA VAL A 8 1.19 -5.91 7.21
C VAL A 8 2.30 -5.12 7.92
N SER A 9 1.94 -3.98 8.52
CA SER A 9 2.87 -3.24 9.39
C SER A 9 3.17 -4.04 10.66
N ASN A 10 4.44 -4.13 11.03
CA ASN A 10 4.99 -5.09 12.00
C ASN A 10 4.67 -4.79 13.49
N GLY A 11 3.52 -4.20 13.84
CA GLY A 11 3.27 -3.82 15.24
C GLY A 11 1.85 -3.48 15.67
N ASP A 12 1.02 -2.88 14.82
CA ASP A 12 -0.28 -2.35 15.27
C ASP A 12 -1.36 -2.66 14.22
N GLY A 13 -2.09 -3.76 14.45
CA GLY A 13 -3.35 -4.12 13.76
C GLY A 13 -3.44 -3.73 12.28
N GLY A 14 -2.94 -4.58 11.38
CA GLY A 14 -2.83 -4.31 9.94
C GLY A 14 -4.00 -3.52 9.33
N LYS A 15 -3.68 -2.42 8.65
CA LYS A 15 -4.67 -1.56 7.98
C LYS A 15 -5.12 -2.22 6.67
N ARG A 16 -6.41 -2.14 6.35
CA ARG A 16 -6.98 -2.68 5.12
C ARG A 16 -7.80 -1.61 4.40
N PHE A 17 -7.55 -1.42 3.11
CA PHE A 17 -8.25 -0.43 2.29
C PHE A 17 -8.30 -0.87 0.82
N THR A 18 -9.09 -0.18 0.01
CA THR A 18 -9.14 -0.42 -1.44
C THR A 18 -8.28 0.60 -2.17
N ASN A 19 -7.43 0.13 -3.08
CA ASN A 19 -6.61 0.99 -3.95
C ASN A 19 -7.04 0.83 -5.40
N GLU A 20 -7.14 1.94 -6.12
CA GLU A 20 -7.31 1.94 -7.57
C GLU A 20 -5.98 2.31 -8.23
N ALA A 21 -5.50 1.46 -9.11
CA ALA A 21 -4.27 1.66 -9.88
C ALA A 21 -4.56 1.69 -11.38
N ASP A 22 -4.06 2.68 -12.10
CA ASP A 22 -4.21 2.79 -13.56
C ASP A 22 -3.54 1.63 -14.32
N ALA A 23 -2.54 0.99 -13.72
CA ALA A 23 -1.80 -0.13 -14.27
C ALA A 23 -1.75 -1.32 -13.30
N PRO A 24 -1.47 -2.54 -13.78
CA PRO A 24 -1.23 -3.69 -12.91
C PRO A 24 -0.04 -3.43 -11.99
N LEU A 25 -0.24 -3.63 -10.70
CA LEU A 25 0.84 -3.59 -9.70
C LEU A 25 1.63 -4.91 -9.71
N SER A 26 2.91 -4.83 -9.34
CA SER A 26 3.84 -5.95 -9.20
C SER A 26 4.46 -5.95 -7.80
N VAL A 27 4.98 -7.10 -7.39
CA VAL A 27 5.74 -7.21 -6.13
C VAL A 27 6.96 -6.29 -6.17
N GLY A 28 7.11 -5.47 -5.14
CA GLY A 28 8.14 -4.46 -5.01
C GLY A 28 7.75 -3.06 -5.49
N ASP A 29 6.63 -2.91 -6.20
CA ASP A 29 6.13 -1.59 -6.58
C ASP A 29 5.74 -0.76 -5.36
N ILE A 30 5.85 0.56 -5.52
CA ILE A 30 5.44 1.54 -4.51
C ILE A 30 4.24 2.31 -5.06
N PHE A 31 3.19 2.41 -4.26
CA PHE A 31 2.00 3.20 -4.57
C PHE A 31 1.66 4.12 -3.39
N GLU A 32 0.92 5.17 -3.68
CA GLU A 32 0.49 6.16 -2.69
C GLU A 32 -1.02 6.07 -2.45
N GLN A 33 -1.41 6.19 -1.18
CA GLN A 33 -2.81 6.28 -0.76
C GLN A 33 -2.88 7.21 0.45
N ASP A 34 -3.80 8.18 0.44
CA ASP A 34 -4.01 9.10 1.57
C ASP A 34 -2.71 9.81 2.05
N SER A 35 -1.84 10.19 1.10
CA SER A 35 -0.52 10.80 1.37
C SER A 35 0.47 9.90 2.13
N GLU A 36 0.21 8.60 2.16
CA GLU A 36 1.10 7.57 2.67
C GLU A 36 1.63 6.71 1.52
N SER A 37 2.90 6.31 1.62
CA SER A 37 3.53 5.41 0.64
C SER A 37 3.51 3.96 1.15
N TYR A 38 3.24 3.05 0.23
CA TYR A 38 3.10 1.62 0.48
C TYR A 38 3.91 0.83 -0.53
N ARG A 39 4.56 -0.23 -0.09
CA ARG A 39 5.29 -1.15 -0.97
C ARG A 39 4.59 -2.50 -1.02
N VAL A 40 4.36 -2.99 -2.24
CA VAL A 40 3.76 -4.30 -2.49
C VAL A 40 4.73 -5.40 -2.09
N LEU A 41 4.29 -6.29 -1.20
CA LEU A 41 5.01 -7.49 -0.77
C LEU A 41 4.53 -8.73 -1.52
N ALA A 42 3.21 -8.85 -1.71
CA ALA A 42 2.61 -9.96 -2.43
C ALA A 42 1.32 -9.54 -3.13
N ILE A 43 0.95 -10.25 -4.19
CA ILE A 43 -0.31 -10.05 -4.92
C ILE A 43 -0.97 -11.41 -5.11
N GLN A 44 -2.19 -11.53 -4.61
CA GLN A 44 -3.04 -12.72 -4.77
C GLN A 44 -4.14 -12.38 -5.77
N THR A 45 -4.07 -12.95 -6.98
CA THR A 45 -5.04 -12.70 -8.04
C THR A 45 -6.29 -13.59 -7.89
N GLY A 46 -7.42 -13.16 -8.47
CA GLY A 46 -8.64 -13.97 -8.52
C GLY A 46 -9.57 -13.83 -7.31
N HIS A 47 -9.54 -12.68 -6.62
CA HIS A 47 -10.31 -12.44 -5.40
C HIS A 47 -11.56 -11.58 -5.67
N GLY A 48 -12.65 -12.21 -6.14
CA GLY A 48 -13.95 -11.56 -6.28
C GLY A 48 -13.97 -10.39 -7.27
N PRO A 49 -14.58 -9.24 -6.96
CA PRO A 49 -14.66 -8.09 -7.88
C PRO A 49 -13.33 -7.32 -8.02
N PHE A 50 -12.30 -7.69 -7.26
CA PHE A 50 -10.99 -7.05 -7.30
C PHE A 50 -10.05 -7.76 -8.29
N ALA A 51 -9.13 -7.00 -8.88
CA ALA A 51 -8.03 -7.53 -9.68
C ALA A 51 -7.13 -8.46 -8.83
N GLY A 52 -7.02 -8.20 -7.53
CA GLY A 52 -6.36 -9.05 -6.56
C GLY A 52 -6.35 -8.45 -5.15
N VAL A 53 -5.85 -9.24 -4.20
CA VAL A 53 -5.49 -8.78 -2.85
C VAL A 53 -3.99 -8.48 -2.83
N ILE A 54 -3.62 -7.32 -2.32
CA ILE A 54 -2.24 -6.88 -2.16
C ILE A 54 -1.87 -6.97 -0.69
N GLU A 55 -0.78 -7.66 -0.38
CA GLU A 55 -0.11 -7.47 0.90
C GLU A 55 0.93 -6.37 0.73
N ALA A 56 0.90 -5.35 1.58
CA ALA A 56 1.82 -4.22 1.49
C ALA A 56 2.49 -3.91 2.84
N GLU A 57 3.68 -3.34 2.79
CA GLU A 57 4.29 -2.66 3.94
C GLU A 57 4.07 -1.15 3.81
N TRP A 58 3.83 -0.49 4.94
CA TRP A 58 3.78 0.97 5.02
C TRP A 58 5.20 1.54 5.12
N LEU A 59 5.53 2.49 4.26
CA LEU A 59 6.86 3.10 4.19
C LEU A 59 6.97 4.45 4.94
N ALA A 60 5.98 4.79 5.77
CA ALA A 60 5.76 6.12 6.34
C ALA A 60 5.31 7.18 5.33
N SER A 61 4.60 8.20 5.81
CA SER A 61 4.26 9.40 5.04
C SER A 61 5.55 10.15 4.70
N LEU A 62 5.84 10.32 3.41
CA LEU A 62 6.74 11.37 2.91
C LEU A 62 6.05 12.73 3.11
N GLY A 63 5.77 13.10 4.36
CA GLY A 63 5.53 14.49 4.71
C GLY A 63 6.81 15.29 4.42
N PRO A 64 6.71 16.59 4.08
CA PRO A 64 7.92 17.41 3.91
C PRO A 64 8.73 17.26 5.19
N SER A 65 9.98 16.80 5.07
CA SER A 65 10.88 16.63 6.19
C SER A 65 10.72 17.81 7.15
N GLU A 66 10.11 17.58 8.32
CA GLU A 66 10.22 18.51 9.41
C GLU A 66 11.71 18.55 9.75
N SER A 67 12.38 19.54 9.18
CA SER A 67 13.69 19.99 9.63
C SER A 67 13.47 20.54 11.03
N ALA A 68 13.51 19.65 12.03
CA ALA A 68 13.54 20.03 13.43
C ALA A 68 14.93 20.63 13.78
N PRO A 69 15.01 21.51 14.80
CA PRO A 69 15.63 22.82 14.66
C PRO A 69 17.09 22.87 15.15
N ARG A 70 17.81 23.90 14.71
CA ARG A 70 18.84 24.53 15.54
C ARG A 70 19.03 26.01 15.23
#